data_AF-A0AAE4I4M0-F1
#
_entry.id   AF-A0AAE4I4M0-F1
#
_cell.length_a   1.000
_cell.length_b   1.000
_cell.length_c   1.000
_cell.angle_alpha   90.00
_cell.angle_beta   90.00
_cell.angle_gamma   90.00
#
_symmetry.space_group_name_H-M   'P 1'
#
loop_
_entity.id
_entity.type
_entity.pdbx_description
1 polymer ?
#
loop_
_entity_poly.entity_id
_entity_poly.type
_entity_poly.pdbx_seq_one_letter_code
_entity_poly.pdbx_strand_id
1 'polypeptide(L)'
;MNVTAGNGKVSYALTDPAGASGITGYKILYRTGSAAFAEKEVTAKTGEITGLTNGSQYDFKAQAKNEVSYGKESTIVKATPTA
;
A
#
# COMPACT_ATOMS: atom_id res chain seq x y z
N MET A 1 1.19 3.22 7.26
CA MET A 1 0.27 3.40 6.12
C MET A 1 -1.14 3.36 6.66
N ASN A 2 -2.03 4.17 6.13
CA ASN A 2 -3.47 4.13 6.39
C ASN A 2 -4.17 3.79 5.07
N VAL A 3 -5.26 3.04 5.15
CA VAL A 3 -6.09 2.66 4.01
C VAL A 3 -7.56 2.91 4.33
N THR A 4 -8.29 3.44 3.37
CA THR A 4 -9.73 3.70 3.47
C THR A 4 -10.43 3.02 2.30
N ALA A 5 -11.40 2.16 2.60
CA ALA A 5 -12.16 1.44 1.59
C ALA A 5 -13.13 2.37 0.84
N GLY A 6 -13.29 2.09 -0.45
CA GLY A 6 -14.34 2.67 -1.30
C GLY A 6 -14.85 1.63 -2.30
N ASN A 7 -15.70 2.07 -3.23
CA ASN A 7 -16.28 1.18 -4.23
C ASN A 7 -15.24 0.77 -5.28
N GLY A 8 -14.88 -0.52 -5.28
CA GLY A 8 -13.91 -1.12 -6.20
C GLY A 8 -12.48 -0.63 -5.98
N LYS A 9 -12.21 0.01 -4.83
CA LYS A 9 -10.94 0.70 -4.58
C LYS A 9 -10.60 0.85 -3.10
N VAL A 10 -9.36 1.23 -2.84
CA VAL A 10 -8.88 1.72 -1.54
C VAL A 10 -8.05 2.98 -1.77
N SER A 11 -8.33 4.03 -1.00
CA SER A 11 -7.45 5.20 -0.90
C SER A 11 -6.37 4.93 0.14
N TYR A 12 -5.13 5.29 -0.15
CA TYR A 12 -4.00 5.10 0.76
C TYR A 12 -3.36 6.42 1.17
N ALA A 13 -2.78 6.41 2.37
CA ALA A 13 -1.86 7.43 2.86
C ALA A 13 -0.63 6.77 3.48
N LEU A 14 0.56 7.06 2.94
CA LEU A 14 1.84 6.55 3.37
C LEU A 14 2.46 7.48 4.41
N THR A 15 3.28 6.90 5.27
CA THR A 15 4.02 7.61 6.31
C THR A 15 5.47 7.17 6.22
N ASP A 16 6.39 8.12 6.32
CA ASP A 16 7.81 7.80 6.30
C ASP A 16 8.19 6.99 7.54
N PRO A 17 9.08 5.99 7.40
CA PRO A 17 9.68 5.36 8.56
C PRO A 17 10.45 6.39 9.40
N ALA A 18 10.37 6.27 10.72
CA ALA A 18 11.12 7.16 11.62
C ALA A 18 12.63 7.11 11.31
N GLY A 19 13.25 8.29 11.14
CA GLY A 19 14.67 8.41 10.81
C GLY A 19 15.03 8.11 9.36
N ALA A 20 14.07 7.83 8.48
CA ALA A 20 14.34 7.66 7.06
C ALA A 20 14.69 9.01 6.40
N SER A 21 15.63 8.97 5.47
CA SER A 21 16.09 10.12 4.67
C SER A 21 16.28 9.69 3.22
N GLY A 22 16.21 10.66 2.29
CA GLY A 22 16.42 10.41 0.86
C GLY A 22 15.38 9.49 0.23
N ILE A 23 14.13 9.53 0.72
CA ILE A 23 13.04 8.74 0.14
C ILE A 23 12.69 9.33 -1.23
N THR A 24 12.83 8.50 -2.27
CA THR A 24 12.52 8.85 -3.66
C THR A 24 11.20 8.23 -4.13
N GLY A 25 10.65 7.28 -3.37
CA GLY A 25 9.34 6.71 -3.64
C GLY A 25 8.97 5.60 -2.65
N TYR A 26 7.96 4.82 -3.02
CA TYR A 26 7.42 3.74 -2.22
C TYR A 26 6.97 2.59 -3.11
N LYS A 27 6.97 1.40 -2.54
CA LYS A 27 6.31 0.23 -3.11
C LYS A 27 5.19 -0.21 -2.19
N ILE A 28 3.97 -0.22 -2.71
CA ILE A 28 2.81 -0.77 -2.01
C ILE A 28 2.65 -2.22 -2.46
N LEU A 29 2.58 -3.13 -1.49
CA LEU A 29 2.26 -4.53 -1.71
C LEU A 29 0.86 -4.80 -1.21
N TYR A 30 0.03 -5.43 -2.04
CA TYR A 30 -1.33 -5.80 -1.66
C TYR A 30 -1.76 -7.16 -2.19
N ARG A 31 -2.61 -7.87 -1.46
CA ARG A 31 -3.17 -9.16 -1.89
C ARG A 31 -4.54 -9.39 -1.29
N THR A 32 -5.27 -10.34 -1.85
CA THR A 32 -6.47 -10.94 -1.23
C THR A 32 -6.20 -12.41 -0.92
N GLY A 33 -6.67 -12.87 0.24
CA GLY A 33 -6.47 -14.25 0.70
C GLY A 33 -5.00 -14.68 0.76
N SER A 34 -4.69 -15.88 0.26
CA SER A 34 -3.36 -16.47 0.24
C SER A 34 -2.58 -16.22 -1.06
N ALA A 35 -3.09 -15.36 -1.95
CA ALA A 35 -2.42 -15.03 -3.20
C ALA A 35 -1.04 -14.37 -2.97
N ALA A 36 -0.22 -14.37 -4.02
CA ALA A 36 0.99 -13.55 -4.05
C ALA A 36 0.64 -12.06 -3.93
N PHE A 37 1.54 -11.27 -3.35
CA PHE A 37 1.38 -9.82 -3.31
C PHE A 37 1.56 -9.23 -4.70
N ALA A 38 0.56 -8.46 -5.14
CA ALA A 38 0.72 -7.51 -6.23
C ALA A 38 1.56 -6.31 -5.72
N GLU A 39 2.34 -5.73 -6.62
CA GLU A 39 3.23 -4.60 -6.31
C GLU A 39 2.81 -3.36 -7.10
N LYS A 40 2.85 -2.20 -6.45
CA LYS A 40 2.61 -0.89 -7.08
C LYS A 40 3.68 0.10 -6.62
N GLU A 41 4.53 0.54 -7.54
CA GLU A 41 5.46 1.64 -7.28
C GLU A 41 4.75 2.99 -7.38
N VAL A 42 5.00 3.87 -6.41
CA VAL A 42 4.42 5.22 -6.35
C VAL A 42 5.44 6.21 -5.78
N THR A 43 5.40 7.45 -6.24
CA THR A 43 6.20 8.54 -5.66
C THR A 43 5.36 9.41 -4.71
N ALA A 44 4.05 9.46 -4.93
CA ALA A 44 3.11 10.17 -4.06
C ALA A 44 2.82 9.37 -2.78
N LYS A 45 2.71 10.07 -1.65
CA LYS A 45 2.31 9.49 -0.37
C LYS A 45 0.82 9.16 -0.31
N THR A 46 0.01 9.77 -1.17
CA THR A 46 -1.44 9.55 -1.21
C THR A 46 -1.89 9.18 -2.60
N GLY A 47 -2.91 8.33 -2.70
CA GLY A 47 -3.51 7.94 -3.97
C GLY A 47 -4.50 6.82 -3.79
N GLU A 48 -4.84 6.14 -4.88
CA GLU A 48 -5.81 5.04 -4.87
C GLU A 48 -5.24 3.76 -5.49
N ILE A 49 -5.72 2.62 -5.02
CA ILE A 49 -5.60 1.30 -5.66
C ILE A 49 -7.00 0.92 -6.11
N THR A 50 -7.19 0.82 -7.42
CA THR A 50 -8.49 0.55 -8.08
C THR A 50 -8.52 -0.87 -8.66
N GLY A 51 -9.69 -1.32 -9.10
CA GLY A 51 -9.87 -2.66 -9.66
C GLY A 51 -9.88 -3.76 -8.60
N LEU A 52 -10.20 -3.38 -7.35
CA LEU A 52 -10.34 -4.32 -6.25
C LEU A 52 -11.78 -4.84 -6.20
N THR A 53 -11.95 -6.08 -5.74
CA THR A 53 -13.28 -6.70 -5.64
C THR A 53 -13.96 -6.30 -4.34
N ASN A 54 -15.19 -5.77 -4.42
CA ASN A 54 -15.99 -5.46 -3.25
C ASN A 54 -16.30 -6.73 -2.43
N GLY A 55 -16.31 -6.60 -1.09
CA GLY A 55 -16.53 -7.70 -0.15
C GLY A 55 -15.32 -8.61 0.07
N SER A 56 -14.23 -8.45 -0.69
CA SER A 56 -12.97 -9.18 -0.45
C SER A 56 -12.05 -8.39 0.48
N GLN A 57 -11.57 -9.03 1.55
CA GLN A 57 -10.56 -8.40 2.42
C GLN A 57 -9.20 -8.43 1.73
N TYR A 58 -8.55 -7.27 1.67
CA TYR A 58 -7.20 -7.13 1.18
C TYR A 58 -6.24 -6.78 2.32
N ASP A 59 -5.06 -7.38 2.28
CA ASP A 59 -3.91 -7.03 3.10
C ASP A 59 -3.04 -6.03 2.32
N PHE A 60 -2.68 -4.91 2.96
CA PHE A 60 -1.80 -3.89 2.39
C PHE A 60 -0.59 -3.66 3.28
N LYS A 61 0.59 -3.51 2.68
CA LYS A 61 1.81 -3.06 3.33
C LYS A 61 2.62 -2.19 2.37
N ALA A 62 3.57 -1.42 2.88
CA ALA A 62 4.39 -0.56 2.05
C ALA A 62 5.86 -0.59 2.47
N GLN A 63 6.74 -0.30 1.52
CA GLN A 63 8.17 -0.08 1.73
C GLN A 63 8.53 1.30 1.21
N ALA A 64 9.32 2.07 1.97
CA ALA A 64 9.97 3.26 1.44
C ALA A 64 11.15 2.86 0.55
N LYS A 65 11.41 3.65 -0.50
CA LYS A 65 12.48 3.47 -1.47
C LYS A 65 13.42 4.67 -1.41
N ASN A 66 14.72 4.42 -1.35
CA ASN A 66 15.74 5.43 -1.66
C ASN A 66 16.36 5.10 -3.04
N GLU A 67 17.37 5.85 -3.46
CA GLU A 67 18.00 5.63 -4.79
C GLU A 67 18.56 4.22 -5.00
N VAL A 68 18.86 3.49 -3.93
CA VAL A 68 19.59 2.21 -4.00
C VAL A 68 18.70 1.02 -3.69
N SER A 69 17.75 1.14 -2.75
CA SER A 69 17.04 -0.01 -2.21
C SER A 69 15.67 0.31 -1.60
N TYR A 70 14.95 -0.77 -1.30
CA TYR A 70 13.75 -0.76 -0.48
C TYR A 70 14.08 -0.97 0.99
N GLY A 71 13.46 -0.15 1.84
CA GLY A 71 13.51 -0.32 3.29
C GLY A 71 12.61 -1.45 3.80
N LYS A 72 12.53 -1.55 5.13
CA LYS A 72 11.66 -2.50 5.82
C LYS A 72 10.19 -2.30 5.45
N GLU A 73 9.46 -3.40 5.33
CA GLU A 73 8.00 -3.38 5.17
C GLU A 73 7.31 -2.81 6.41
N SER A 74 6.25 -2.04 6.18
CA SER A 74 5.32 -1.65 7.24
C SER A 74 4.58 -2.86 7.80
N THR A 75 3.91 -2.67 8.94
CA THR A 75 2.86 -3.61 9.36
C THR A 75 1.77 -3.73 8.29
N ILE A 76 1.08 -4.87 8.28
CA ILE A 76 -0.08 -5.09 7.41
C ILE A 76 -1.25 -4.28 7.96
N VAL A 77 -1.93 -3.56 7.07
CA VAL A 77 -3.22 -2.93 7.32
C VAL A 77 -4.24 -3.55 6.38
N LYS A 78 -5.45 -3.80 6.89
CA LYS A 78 -6.51 -4.50 6.17
C LYS A 78 -7.59 -3.53 5.74
N ALA A 79 -8.14 -3.72 4.55
CA ALA A 79 -9.33 -3.03 4.09
C ALA A 79 -10.18 -3.93 3.19
N THR A 80 -11.49 -3.76 3.25
CA THR A 80 -12.46 -4.48 2.41
C THR A 80 -13.22 -3.44 1.59
N PRO A 81 -12.99 -3.33 0.27
CA PRO A 81 -13.78 -2.46 -0.61
C PRO A 81 -15.27 -2.78 -0.51
N THR A 82 -16.11 -1.76 -0.60
CA THR A 82 -17.57 -1.86 -0.46
C THR A 82 -18.25 -1.03 -1.53
N ALA A 83 -19.34 -1.57 -2.09
CA ALA A 83 -20.12 -0.91 -3.14
C ALA A 83 -20.74 0.42 -2.66
#